data_AF-A0A925T041-F1
#
_entry.id   AF-A0A925T041-F1
#
_cell.length_a   1.000
_cell.length_b   1.000
_cell.length_c   1.000
_cell.angle_alpha   90.00
_cell.angle_beta   90.00
_cell.angle_gamma   90.00
#
_symmetry.space_group_name_H-M   'P 1'
#
loop_
_entity.id
_entity.type
_entity.pdbx_description
1 polymer ?
#
loop_
_entity_poly.entity_id
_entity_poly.type
_entity_poly.pdbx_seq_one_letter_code
_entity_poly.pdbx_strand_id
1 'polypeptide(L)'
;MGWERIEGNWAHWKGLVRERWGRLTDDQLAIIGGRREQLAGRIQETYGLSTEEAERQLKNWERNLDVEQFAKEEIELDDTDAPGVNGLP
;
A
#
# COMPACT_ATOMS: atom_id res chain seq x y z
N MET A 1 -12.95 -5.81 -4.04
CA MET A 1 -13.15 -4.34 -4.03
C MET A 1 -11.89 -3.54 -3.72
N GLY A 2 -10.75 -4.11 -3.26
CA GLY A 2 -9.52 -3.34 -3.04
C GLY A 2 -8.69 -3.14 -4.32
N TRP A 3 -8.42 -4.26 -5.02
CA TRP A 3 -7.51 -4.28 -6.16
C TRP A 3 -7.92 -3.44 -7.39
N GLU A 4 -9.21 -3.31 -7.70
CA GLU A 4 -9.68 -2.51 -8.86
C GLU A 4 -9.24 -1.04 -8.77
N ARG A 5 -9.11 -0.50 -7.56
CA ARG A 5 -8.63 0.86 -7.30
C ARG A 5 -7.12 0.99 -7.50
N ILE A 6 -6.39 -0.09 -7.28
CA ILE A 6 -4.95 -0.19 -7.55
C ILE A 6 -4.73 -0.27 -9.06
N GLU A 7 -5.51 -1.08 -9.77
CA GLU A 7 -5.47 -1.20 -11.22
C GLU A 7 -5.81 0.14 -11.90
N GLY A 8 -6.88 0.81 -11.45
CA GLY A 8 -7.30 2.10 -11.99
C GLY A 8 -6.30 3.24 -11.77
N ASN A 9 -5.50 3.20 -10.70
CA ASN A 9 -4.48 4.21 -10.41
C ASN A 9 -3.06 3.62 -10.30
N TRP A 10 -2.77 2.62 -11.13
CA TRP A 10 -1.52 1.85 -11.02
C TRP A 10 -0.26 2.71 -11.12
N ALA A 11 -0.30 3.77 -11.92
CA ALA A 11 0.82 4.70 -12.08
C ALA A 11 1.22 5.41 -10.77
N HIS A 12 0.27 5.62 -9.86
CA HIS A 12 0.54 6.15 -8.52
C HIS A 12 1.07 5.04 -7.59
N TRP A 13 0.44 3.87 -7.62
CA TRP A 13 0.79 2.76 -6.72
C TRP A 13 2.10 2.06 -7.08
N LYS A 14 2.56 2.09 -8.34
CA LYS A 14 3.77 1.39 -8.78
C LYS A 14 5.02 1.81 -8.01
N GLY A 15 5.08 3.05 -7.52
CA GLY A 15 6.20 3.53 -6.68
C GLY A 15 6.29 2.76 -5.37
N LEU A 16 5.14 2.58 -4.69
CA LEU A 16 5.02 1.83 -3.44
C LEU A 16 5.28 0.34 -3.66
N VAL A 17 4.83 -0.21 -4.79
CA VAL A 17 5.14 -1.59 -5.21
C VAL A 17 6.65 -1.77 -5.38
N ARG A 18 7.33 -0.84 -6.08
CA ARG A 18 8.78 -0.89 -6.24
C ARG A 18 9.51 -0.80 -4.91
N GLU A 19 9.01 0.00 -3.97
CA GLU A 19 9.60 0.12 -2.64
C GLU A 19 9.45 -1.17 -1.83
N ARG A 20 8.25 -1.79 -1.89
CA ARG A 20 7.96 -3.07 -1.24
C ARG A 20 8.75 -4.23 -1.84
N TRP A 21 8.80 -4.29 -3.17
CA TRP A 21 9.49 -5.33 -3.93
C TRP A 21 10.64 -4.72 -4.71
N GLY A 22 11.70 -4.29 -4.01
CA GLY A 22 12.87 -3.63 -4.61
C GLY A 22 13.62 -4.44 -5.69
N ARG A 23 13.30 -5.73 -5.87
CA ARG A 23 13.80 -6.53 -7.00
C ARG A 23 12.99 -6.35 -8.29
N LEU A 24 11.75 -5.88 -8.20
CA LEU A 24 10.91 -5.57 -9.35
C LEU A 24 11.26 -4.18 -9.86
N THR A 25 11.58 -4.09 -11.15
CA THR A 25 11.92 -2.83 -11.81
C THR A 25 10.67 -2.09 -12.27
N ASP A 26 10.77 -0.76 -12.44
CA ASP A 26 9.64 0.06 -12.92
C ASP A 26 9.08 -0.45 -14.25
N ASP A 27 9.94 -0.97 -15.12
CA ASP A 27 9.57 -1.55 -16.41
C ASP A 27 8.72 -2.83 -16.26
N GLN A 28 9.12 -3.73 -15.35
CA GLN A 28 8.32 -4.91 -15.02
C GLN A 28 6.98 -4.52 -14.41
N LEU A 29 6.95 -3.53 -13.54
CA LEU A 29 5.71 -3.01 -12.96
C LEU A 29 4.82 -2.35 -14.00
N ALA A 30 5.38 -1.65 -14.99
CA ALA A 30 4.64 -1.09 -16.11
C ALA A 30 3.97 -2.20 -16.95
N ILE A 31 4.67 -3.30 -17.22
CA ILE A 31 4.13 -4.47 -17.95
C ILE A 31 3.02 -5.18 -17.17
N ILE A 32 3.17 -5.28 -15.84
CA ILE A 32 2.15 -5.86 -14.95
C ILE A 32 0.84 -5.08 -15.10
N GLY A 33 0.92 -3.75 -15.23
CA GLY A 33 -0.22 -2.88 -15.50
C GLY A 33 -1.27 -2.92 -14.39
N GLY A 34 -0.82 -3.12 -13.15
CA GLY A 34 -1.70 -3.22 -11.99
C GLY A 34 -2.50 -4.50 -11.89
N ARG A 35 -2.20 -5.54 -12.68
CA ARG A 35 -2.87 -6.84 -12.55
C ARG A 35 -2.30 -7.67 -11.42
N ARG A 36 -3.16 -8.10 -10.50
CA ARG A 36 -2.78 -8.91 -9.32
C ARG A 36 -2.06 -10.19 -9.71
N GLU A 37 -2.62 -10.90 -10.69
CA GLU A 37 -2.11 -12.21 -11.13
C GLU A 37 -0.71 -12.08 -11.75
N GLN A 38 -0.49 -11.04 -12.55
CA GLN A 38 0.82 -10.75 -13.14
C GLN A 38 1.84 -10.37 -12.07
N LEU A 39 1.45 -9.56 -11.09
CA LEU A 39 2.32 -9.22 -9.97
C LEU A 39 2.68 -10.45 -9.14
N ALA A 40 1.69 -11.32 -8.87
CA ALA A 40 1.91 -12.59 -8.16
C ALA A 40 2.92 -13.47 -8.91
N GLY A 41 2.75 -13.66 -10.21
CA GLY A 41 3.66 -14.44 -11.04
C GLY A 41 5.08 -13.87 -11.00
N ARG A 42 5.23 -12.56 -11.16
CA ARG A 42 6.54 -11.90 -11.08
C ARG A 42 7.20 -12.03 -9.73
N ILE A 43 6.45 -11.94 -8.63
CA ILE A 43 6.98 -12.13 -7.27
C ILE A 43 7.44 -13.58 -7.09
N GLN A 44 6.66 -14.55 -7.54
CA GLN A 44 7.03 -15.97 -7.49
C GLN A 44 8.33 -16.24 -8.27
N GLU A 45 8.44 -15.75 -9.51
CA GLU A 45 9.63 -15.90 -10.35
C GLU A 45 10.86 -15.17 -9.77
N THR A 46 10.69 -13.94 -9.29
CA THR A 46 11.79 -13.06 -8.86
C THR A 46 12.35 -13.42 -7.48
N TYR A 47 11.47 -13.88 -6.59
CA TYR A 47 11.83 -14.22 -5.21
C TYR A 47 11.87 -15.74 -4.97
N GLY A 48 11.47 -16.56 -5.95
CA GLY A 48 11.42 -18.02 -5.80
C GLY A 48 10.40 -18.47 -4.76
N LEU A 49 9.28 -17.76 -4.66
CA LEU A 49 8.25 -18.00 -3.64
C LEU A 49 7.12 -18.89 -4.19
N SER A 50 6.48 -19.65 -3.31
CA SER A 50 5.26 -20.38 -3.63
C SER A 50 4.09 -19.41 -3.90
N THR A 51 3.11 -19.85 -4.68
CA THR A 51 1.87 -19.11 -4.96
C THR A 51 1.23 -18.54 -3.71
N GLU A 52 1.11 -19.35 -2.66
CA GLU A 52 0.52 -18.93 -1.38
C GLU A 52 1.27 -17.77 -0.71
N GLU A 53 2.61 -17.77 -0.79
CA GLU A 53 3.42 -16.70 -0.21
C GLU A 53 3.32 -15.41 -1.03
N ALA A 54 3.35 -15.51 -2.35
CA ALA A 54 3.13 -14.36 -3.22
C ALA A 54 1.75 -13.75 -2.98
N GLU A 55 0.71 -14.57 -2.88
CA GLU A 55 -0.64 -14.11 -2.57
C GLU A 55 -0.76 -13.50 -1.17
N ARG A 56 -0.09 -14.08 -0.16
CA ARG A 56 -0.03 -13.50 1.20
C ARG A 56 0.62 -12.12 1.17
N GLN A 57 1.71 -11.94 0.45
CA GLN A 57 2.38 -10.64 0.32
C GLN A 57 1.50 -9.61 -0.38
N LEU A 58 0.83 -9.99 -1.47
CA LEU A 58 -0.11 -9.11 -2.17
C LEU A 58 -1.26 -8.69 -1.28
N LYS A 59 -1.84 -9.63 -0.52
CA LYS A 59 -2.93 -9.35 0.42
C LYS A 59 -2.47 -8.50 1.62
N ASN A 60 -1.21 -8.64 2.04
CA ASN A 60 -0.63 -7.78 3.07
C ASN A 60 -0.41 -6.36 2.54
N TRP A 61 0.11 -6.24 1.32
CA TRP A 61 0.30 -4.95 0.67
C TRP A 61 -1.03 -4.23 0.42
N GLU A 62 -2.04 -4.91 -0.13
CA GLU A 62 -3.39 -4.36 -0.31
C GLU A 62 -3.97 -3.78 1.00
N ARG A 63 -3.76 -4.47 2.12
CA ARG A 63 -4.18 -3.99 3.44
C ARG A 63 -3.37 -2.80 3.94
N ASN A 64 -2.07 -2.74 3.64
CA ASN A 64 -1.22 -1.63 4.06
C ASN A 64 -1.59 -0.32 3.32
N LEU A 65 -1.97 -0.41 2.04
CA LEU A 65 -2.43 0.73 1.26
C LEU A 65 -3.72 1.38 1.80
N ASP A 66 -4.55 0.60 2.47
CA ASP A 66 -5.74 1.11 3.14
C ASP A 66 -5.33 1.97 4.36
N VAL A 67 -4.39 1.47 5.17
CA VAL A 67 -3.92 2.11 6.41
C VAL A 67 -3.10 3.38 6.17
N GLU A 68 -2.23 3.44 5.15
CA GLU A 68 -1.42 4.64 4.88
C GLU A 68 -2.26 5.88 4.51
N GLN A 69 -3.47 5.69 4.00
CA GLN A 69 -4.36 6.80 3.65
C GLN A 69 -5.08 7.37 4.88
N PHE A 70 -5.40 6.53 5.88
CA PHE A 70 -5.95 6.98 7.15
C PHE A 70 -4.88 7.62 8.06
N ALA A 71 -3.65 7.12 8.03
CA ALA A 71 -2.56 7.65 8.86
C ALA A 71 -2.11 9.07 8.48
N LYS A 72 -2.44 9.55 7.28
CA LYS A 72 -2.19 10.94 6.85
C LYS A 72 -3.35 11.90 7.14
N GLU A 73 -4.53 11.38 7.48
CA GLU A 73 -5.72 12.20 7.77
C GLU A 73 -5.93 12.41 9.29
N GLU A 74 -5.33 11.57 10.15
CA GLU A 74 -5.44 11.68 11.62
C GLU A 74 -4.40 12.65 12.26
N ILE A 75 -3.45 13.22 11.49
CA ILE A 75 -2.43 14.16 11.98
C ILE A 75 -2.76 15.62 11.61
N GLU A 76 -4.04 15.99 11.60
CA GLU A 76 -4.47 17.40 11.48
C GLU A 76 -5.58 17.78 12.48
N LEU A 77 -5.52 17.24 13.70
CA LEU A 77 -6.37 17.66 14.83
C LEU A 77 -5.57 17.69 16.13
N ASP A 78 -4.68 18.67 16.31
CA ASP A 78 -4.36 19.24 17.64
C ASP A 78 -3.61 20.58 17.51
N ASP A 79 -4.32 21.64 17.11
CA ASP A 79 -3.99 23.02 17.54
C ASP A 79 -5.24 23.88 17.34
N THR A 80 -6.20 23.82 18.28
CA THR A 80 -7.09 24.92 18.69
C THR A 80 -8.05 24.44 19.78
N ASP A 81 -7.90 25.05 20.96
CA ASP A 81 -8.89 25.19 22.04
C ASP A 81 -9.24 23.94 22.86
N ALA A 82 -8.36 23.61 23.82
CA ALA A 82 -8.82 22.97 25.04
C ALA A 82 -9.62 24.00 25.86
N PRO A 83 -10.95 23.83 26.07
CA PRO A 83 -11.63 24.61 27.09
C PRO A 83 -11.03 24.21 28.44
N GLY A 84 -10.38 25.19 29.08
CA GLY A 84 -9.72 25.03 30.36
C GLY A 84 -10.60 24.29 31.37
N VAL A 85 -10.15 23.11 31.79
CA VAL A 85 -10.76 22.39 32.90
C VAL A 85 -10.07 22.80 34.20
N ASN A 86 -10.83 23.56 35.01
CA ASN A 86 -10.88 23.60 36.49
C ASN A 86 -9.53 23.69 37.25
N GLY A 87 -9.24 24.67 38.11
CA GLY A 87 -10.08 25.56 38.89
C GLY A 87 -9.43 25.72 40.28
N LEU A 88 -9.26 26.98 40.71
CA LEU A 88 -9.14 27.46 42.11
C LEU A 88 -7.91 27.06 42.96
N PRO A 89 -7.49 27.97 43.84
CA PRO A 89 -7.47 27.71 45.28
C PRO A 89 -8.81 28.05 45.94
#